data_AF-A0A6P6PNN1-F1
#
_entry.id   AF-A0A6P6PNN1-F1
#
_cell.length_a   1.000
_cell.length_b   1.000
_cell.length_c   1.000
_cell.angle_alpha   90.00
_cell.angle_beta   90.00
_cell.angle_gamma   90.00
#
_symmetry.space_group_name_H-M   'P 1'
#
loop_
_entity.id
_entity.type
_entity.pdbx_description
1 polymer ?
#
loop_
_entity_poly.entity_id
_entity_poly.type
_entity_poly.pdbx_seq_one_letter_code
_entity_poly.pdbx_strand_id
1 'polypeptide(L)'
;MKVYLKDEVPDRLHYKNNARIQPIILVADEGWTIVKNGRLPRLGDHGYDNTFPSMHPFLAAHGPAFRKGYKMSSLNSVDLYPLMCHLLGIPPKPNNGSFTYVRCALVNEQCGQLALAVGIVIGVLIILTTFTCLFKLMKNRDVSSSRPFARLELEEDDDDVPLLE
;
A
#
# COMPACT_ATOMS: atom_id res chain seq x y z
N MET A 1 11.06 -28.76 19.78
CA MET A 1 9.83 -29.42 19.31
C MET A 1 8.65 -28.78 20.03
N LYS A 2 7.56 -28.54 19.31
CA LYS A 2 6.30 -28.05 19.88
C LYS A 2 5.22 -29.11 19.75
N VAL A 3 4.36 -29.20 20.76
CA VAL A 3 3.20 -30.10 20.79
C VAL A 3 1.97 -29.23 20.86
N TYR A 4 1.00 -29.49 20.02
CA TYR A 4 -0.26 -28.75 19.99
C TYR A 4 -1.42 -29.72 20.10
N LEU A 5 -2.41 -29.37 20.92
CA LEU A 5 -3.77 -29.83 20.64
C LEU A 5 -4.23 -29.20 19.32
N LYS A 6 -5.09 -29.89 18.58
CA LYS A 6 -5.59 -29.44 17.27
C LYS A 6 -6.07 -27.98 17.26
N ASP A 7 -6.80 -27.58 18.30
CA ASP A 7 -7.40 -26.24 18.39
C ASP A 7 -6.38 -25.16 18.82
N GLU A 8 -5.19 -25.57 19.28
CA GLU A 8 -4.07 -24.71 19.67
C GLU A 8 -3.03 -24.56 18.56
N VAL A 9 -3.20 -25.24 17.42
CA VAL A 9 -2.32 -25.09 16.26
C VAL A 9 -2.35 -23.63 15.78
N PRO A 10 -1.20 -22.96 15.60
CA PRO A 10 -1.15 -21.55 15.22
C PRO A 10 -1.95 -21.23 13.95
N ASP A 11 -2.80 -20.20 14.01
CA ASP A 11 -3.72 -19.82 12.94
C ASP A 11 -3.04 -19.53 11.60
N ARG A 12 -1.82 -18.98 11.63
CA ARG A 12 -1.01 -18.70 10.43
C ARG A 12 -0.70 -19.94 9.57
N LEU A 13 -0.77 -21.14 10.16
CA LEU A 13 -0.55 -22.40 9.44
C LEU A 13 -1.80 -22.84 8.67
N HIS A 14 -2.97 -22.28 9.00
CA HIS A 14 -4.27 -22.69 8.46
C HIS A 14 -4.51 -24.21 8.55
N TYR A 15 -3.96 -24.87 9.58
CA TYR A 15 -3.91 -26.33 9.72
C TYR A 15 -4.68 -26.83 10.95
N LYS A 16 -5.96 -26.44 11.06
CA LYS A 16 -6.87 -26.89 12.15
C LYS A 16 -8.26 -27.30 11.69
N ASN A 17 -8.83 -26.61 10.70
CA ASN A 17 -10.23 -26.76 10.29
C ASN A 17 -10.48 -27.92 9.29
N ASN A 18 -10.04 -29.13 9.61
CA ASN A 18 -10.32 -30.32 8.80
C ASN A 18 -10.38 -31.58 9.68
N ALA A 19 -11.34 -32.48 9.43
CA ALA A 19 -11.51 -33.71 10.20
C ALA A 19 -10.32 -34.69 10.11
N ARG A 20 -9.52 -34.60 9.04
CA ARG A 20 -8.33 -35.46 8.83
C ARG A 20 -7.14 -35.07 9.72
N ILE A 21 -7.15 -33.85 10.24
CA ILE A 21 -6.12 -33.36 11.17
C ILE A 21 -6.39 -33.97 12.53
N GLN A 22 -5.40 -34.72 13.03
CA GLN A 22 -5.47 -35.50 14.26
C GLN A 22 -5.57 -34.61 15.51
N PRO A 23 -6.07 -35.13 16.65
CA PRO A 23 -6.24 -34.34 17.87
C PRO A 23 -4.94 -33.76 18.45
N ILE A 24 -3.80 -34.38 18.18
CA ILE A 24 -2.47 -33.95 18.64
C ILE A 24 -1.53 -33.86 17.45
N ILE A 25 -0.85 -32.73 17.31
CA ILE A 25 0.17 -32.49 16.28
C ILE A 25 1.51 -32.22 16.95
N LEU A 26 2.55 -32.88 16.45
CA LEU A 26 3.94 -32.67 16.84
C LEU A 26 4.66 -31.92 15.72
N VAL A 27 5.23 -30.76 16.04
CA VAL A 27 6.04 -29.97 15.10
C VAL A 27 7.49 -30.00 15.57
N ALA A 28 8.34 -30.69 14.83
CA ALA A 28 9.78 -30.71 15.07
C ALA A 28 10.39 -29.33 14.80
N ASP A 29 11.47 -29.00 15.51
CA ASP A 29 12.27 -27.82 15.16
C ASP A 29 13.02 -28.13 13.84
N GLU A 30 13.40 -27.10 13.09
CA GLU A 30 14.10 -27.27 11.81
C GLU A 30 15.36 -28.15 11.97
N GLY A 31 15.49 -29.17 11.10
CA GLY A 31 16.59 -30.13 11.12
C GLY A 31 16.44 -31.29 12.10
N TRP A 32 15.37 -31.32 12.92
CA TRP A 32 15.09 -32.43 13.83
C TRP A 32 14.09 -33.43 13.24
N THR A 33 14.26 -34.72 13.56
CA THR A 33 13.36 -35.78 13.10
C THR A 33 12.68 -36.46 14.27
N ILE A 34 11.36 -36.61 14.22
CA ILE A 34 10.59 -37.39 15.20
C ILE A 34 10.54 -38.83 14.70
N VAL A 35 11.07 -39.76 15.50
CA VAL A 35 11.10 -41.19 15.21
C VAL A 35 10.54 -41.98 16.38
N LYS A 36 9.87 -43.10 16.10
CA LYS A 36 9.34 -43.98 17.16
C LYS A 36 10.44 -44.85 17.76
N ASN A 37 11.19 -45.57 16.93
CA ASN A 37 12.29 -46.46 17.32
C ASN A 37 13.42 -46.39 16.29
N GLY A 38 14.67 -46.50 16.74
CA GLY A 38 15.86 -46.54 15.87
C GLY A 38 16.23 -45.19 15.27
N ARG A 39 17.10 -45.22 14.26
CA ARG A 39 17.56 -44.03 13.50
C ARG A 39 17.11 -44.14 12.05
N LEU A 40 16.56 -43.06 11.51
CA LEU A 40 16.32 -42.97 10.06
C LEU A 40 17.61 -42.52 9.38
N PRO A 41 18.10 -43.22 8.33
CA PRO A 41 19.24 -42.78 7.54
C PRO A 41 18.83 -41.70 6.52
N ARG A 42 18.07 -40.69 6.97
CA ARG A 42 17.63 -39.56 6.16
C ARG A 42 18.46 -38.34 6.52
N LEU A 43 19.25 -37.85 5.56
CA LEU A 43 20.16 -36.70 5.76
C LEU A 43 19.51 -35.35 5.43
N GLY A 44 18.39 -35.35 4.71
CA GLY A 44 17.60 -34.15 4.41
C GLY A 44 16.12 -34.47 4.48
N ASP A 45 15.33 -33.56 5.05
CA ASP A 45 13.90 -33.71 5.20
C ASP A 45 13.19 -32.36 5.04
N HIS A 46 11.88 -32.39 4.90
CA HIS A 46 11.03 -31.20 4.78
C HIS A 46 9.67 -31.41 5.46
N GLY A 47 8.86 -30.35 5.56
CA GLY A 47 7.57 -30.38 6.27
C GLY A 47 7.61 -29.68 7.63
N TYR A 48 8.71 -28.97 7.92
CA TYR A 48 8.81 -28.05 9.05
C TYR A 48 7.91 -26.83 8.86
N ASP A 49 8.06 -25.88 9.79
CA ASP A 49 7.39 -24.59 9.73
C ASP A 49 7.60 -23.89 8.38
N ASN A 50 6.51 -23.44 7.75
CA ASN A 50 6.55 -22.81 6.44
C ASN A 50 7.16 -21.41 6.46
N THR A 51 7.53 -20.87 7.64
CA THR A 51 8.28 -19.61 7.74
C THR A 51 9.79 -19.79 7.52
N PHE A 52 10.31 -21.00 7.60
CA PHE A 52 11.73 -21.24 7.40
C PHE A 52 12.13 -21.10 5.93
N PRO A 53 13.19 -20.32 5.60
CA PRO A 53 13.65 -20.17 4.22
C PRO A 53 14.03 -21.49 3.54
N SER A 54 14.49 -22.50 4.29
CA SER A 54 14.79 -23.83 3.74
C SER A 54 13.56 -24.55 3.17
N MET A 55 12.36 -24.17 3.61
CA MET A 55 11.07 -24.73 3.18
C MET A 55 10.45 -23.93 2.03
N HIS A 56 11.06 -22.83 1.59
CA HIS A 56 10.53 -21.98 0.53
C HIS A 56 10.98 -22.47 -0.85
N PRO A 57 10.06 -22.83 -1.76
CA PRO A 57 10.41 -23.06 -3.14
C PRO A 57 10.67 -21.73 -3.87
N PHE A 58 11.21 -21.80 -5.08
CA PHE A 58 11.27 -20.67 -6.00
C PHE A 58 10.27 -20.83 -7.14
N LEU A 59 9.97 -19.72 -7.83
CA LEU A 59 9.16 -19.71 -9.04
C LEU A 59 9.85 -18.89 -10.13
N ALA A 60 9.92 -19.46 -11.32
CA ALA A 60 10.34 -18.78 -12.53
C ALA A 60 9.25 -18.94 -13.60
N ALA A 61 8.97 -17.86 -14.32
CA ALA A 61 7.97 -17.86 -15.38
C ALA A 61 8.48 -17.08 -16.58
N HIS A 62 8.17 -17.58 -17.78
CA HIS A 62 8.52 -16.96 -19.05
C HIS A 62 7.34 -17.10 -20.01
N GLY A 63 7.02 -16.02 -20.72
CA GLY A 63 5.96 -16.00 -21.71
C GLY A 63 5.53 -14.57 -22.05
N PRO A 64 4.66 -14.40 -23.06
CA PRO A 64 4.24 -13.08 -23.52
C PRO A 64 3.48 -12.27 -22.45
N ALA A 65 2.83 -12.95 -21.51
CA ALA A 65 2.10 -12.30 -20.42
C ALA A 65 3.02 -11.79 -19.29
N PHE A 66 4.24 -12.32 -19.16
CA PHE A 66 5.15 -12.00 -18.06
C PHE A 66 6.15 -10.90 -18.44
N ARG A 67 6.45 -10.02 -17.49
CA ARG A 67 7.48 -8.99 -17.66
C ARG A 67 8.86 -9.62 -17.80
N LYS A 68 9.65 -9.14 -18.77
CA LYS A 68 11.03 -9.57 -18.97
C LYS A 68 11.93 -9.02 -17.85
N GLY A 69 12.79 -9.88 -17.29
CA GLY A 69 13.78 -9.48 -16.28
C GLY A 69 13.20 -9.02 -14.94
N TYR A 70 11.88 -9.17 -14.74
CA TYR A 70 11.24 -8.80 -13.47
C TYR A 70 11.62 -9.80 -12.38
N LYS A 71 12.06 -9.27 -11.22
CA LYS A 71 12.35 -10.05 -10.02
C LYS A 71 11.39 -9.64 -8.91
N MET A 72 10.74 -10.63 -8.34
CA MET A 72 9.86 -10.47 -7.19
C MET A 72 10.55 -11.05 -5.95
N SER A 73 10.40 -10.40 -4.80
CA SER A 73 11.06 -10.83 -3.56
C SER A 73 10.47 -12.11 -2.99
N SER A 74 9.14 -12.23 -2.98
CA SER A 74 8.42 -13.39 -2.45
C SER A 74 7.00 -13.44 -3.01
N LEU A 75 6.38 -14.62 -2.93
CA LEU A 75 4.96 -14.85 -3.21
C LEU A 75 4.46 -16.01 -2.34
N ASN A 76 3.16 -16.08 -2.07
CA ASN A 76 2.59 -17.27 -1.45
C ASN A 76 2.19 -18.26 -2.54
N SER A 77 2.44 -19.55 -2.33
CA SER A 77 2.08 -20.58 -3.33
C SER A 77 0.58 -20.61 -3.64
N VAL A 78 -0.28 -20.18 -2.72
CA VAL A 78 -1.73 -20.06 -2.96
C VAL A 78 -2.08 -18.98 -4.01
N ASP A 79 -1.21 -18.00 -4.23
CA ASP A 79 -1.42 -16.91 -5.21
C ASP A 79 -1.23 -17.39 -6.66
N LEU A 80 -0.68 -18.59 -6.85
CA LEU A 80 -0.51 -19.22 -8.17
C LEU A 80 -1.83 -19.55 -8.84
N TYR A 81 -2.82 -20.02 -8.08
CA TYR A 81 -4.12 -20.39 -8.64
C TYR A 81 -4.83 -19.21 -9.33
N PRO A 82 -5.05 -18.06 -8.66
CA PRO A 82 -5.67 -16.92 -9.32
C PRO A 82 -4.81 -16.33 -10.45
N LEU A 83 -3.47 -16.41 -10.36
CA LEU A 83 -2.57 -16.04 -11.46
C LEU A 83 -2.81 -16.90 -12.71
N MET A 84 -2.83 -18.22 -12.56
CA MET A 84 -3.07 -19.14 -13.68
C MET A 84 -4.48 -18.93 -14.27
N CYS A 85 -5.48 -18.71 -13.42
CA CYS A 85 -6.84 -18.41 -13.89
C CYS A 85 -6.87 -17.13 -14.75
N HIS A 86 -6.20 -16.07 -14.29
CA HIS A 86 -6.08 -14.82 -15.04
C HIS A 86 -5.38 -15.02 -16.39
N LEU A 87 -4.26 -15.76 -16.41
CA LEU A 87 -3.51 -16.05 -17.64
C LEU A 87 -4.32 -16.83 -18.68
N LEU A 88 -5.20 -17.72 -18.22
CA LEU A 88 -6.07 -18.53 -19.07
C LEU A 88 -7.41 -17.84 -19.41
N GLY A 89 -7.68 -16.66 -18.85
CA GLY A 89 -8.97 -15.97 -19.03
C GLY A 89 -10.16 -16.69 -18.41
N ILE A 90 -9.94 -17.50 -17.36
CA ILE A 90 -11.01 -18.23 -16.67
C ILE A 90 -11.35 -17.58 -15.32
N PRO A 91 -12.63 -17.54 -14.91
CA PRO A 91 -13.00 -16.98 -13.61
C PRO A 91 -12.53 -17.91 -12.49
N PRO A 92 -11.74 -17.41 -11.51
CA PRO A 92 -11.30 -18.22 -10.39
C PRO A 92 -12.48 -18.60 -9.50
N LYS A 93 -12.47 -19.84 -8.98
CA LYS A 93 -13.37 -20.25 -7.90
C LYS A 93 -12.90 -19.70 -6.55
N PRO A 94 -13.74 -19.70 -5.50
CA PRO A 94 -13.33 -19.30 -4.16
C PRO A 94 -12.04 -20.03 -3.74
N ASN A 95 -11.04 -19.25 -3.34
CA ASN A 95 -9.71 -19.73 -2.98
C ASN A 95 -9.06 -18.75 -1.99
N ASN A 96 -7.93 -19.14 -1.40
CA ASN A 96 -7.22 -18.34 -0.39
C ASN A 96 -6.07 -17.50 -0.96
N GLY A 97 -5.84 -17.53 -2.28
CA GLY A 97 -4.82 -16.72 -2.94
C GLY A 97 -5.33 -15.31 -3.26
N SER A 98 -4.38 -14.38 -3.46
CA SER A 98 -4.66 -13.00 -3.81
C SER A 98 -3.89 -12.59 -5.06
N PHE A 99 -4.64 -12.36 -6.15
CA PHE A 99 -4.08 -11.95 -7.44
C PHE A 99 -3.27 -10.63 -7.35
N THR A 100 -3.64 -9.74 -6.42
CA THR A 100 -2.99 -8.44 -6.26
C THR A 100 -1.50 -8.54 -5.92
N TYR A 101 -1.06 -9.64 -5.29
CA TYR A 101 0.35 -9.86 -4.94
C TYR A 101 1.20 -10.31 -6.14
N VAL A 102 0.58 -10.90 -7.16
CA VAL A 102 1.28 -11.51 -8.31
C VAL A 102 1.09 -10.74 -9.60
N ARG A 103 0.10 -9.83 -9.67
CA ARG A 103 -0.20 -9.04 -10.89
C ARG A 103 0.99 -8.23 -11.40
N CYS A 104 1.88 -7.76 -10.53
CA CYS A 104 3.03 -6.95 -10.96
C CYS A 104 4.04 -7.73 -11.80
N ALA A 105 3.99 -9.07 -11.80
CA ALA A 105 4.77 -9.91 -12.71
C ALA A 105 4.26 -9.87 -14.17
N LEU A 106 3.04 -9.36 -14.42
CA LEU A 106 2.41 -9.36 -15.73
C LEU A 106 2.55 -8.02 -16.47
N VAL A 107 2.66 -8.08 -17.80
CA VAL A 107 2.88 -6.89 -18.66
C VAL A 107 1.65 -5.98 -18.73
N ASN A 108 0.45 -6.56 -18.73
CA ASN A 108 -0.82 -5.84 -18.90
C ASN A 108 -1.47 -5.39 -17.59
N GLU A 109 -0.81 -5.63 -16.46
CA GLU A 109 -1.31 -5.27 -15.13
C GLU A 109 -0.58 -4.03 -14.60
N GLN A 110 -1.33 -3.09 -14.02
CA GLN A 110 -0.75 -1.92 -13.37
C GLN A 110 -0.31 -2.24 -11.95
N CYS A 111 0.99 -2.06 -11.70
CA CYS A 111 1.54 -2.07 -10.35
C CYS A 111 1.46 -0.64 -9.80
N GLY A 112 0.48 -0.37 -8.94
CA GLY A 112 0.33 0.95 -8.33
C GLY A 112 1.54 1.29 -7.47
N GLN A 113 2.14 2.45 -7.70
CA GLN A 113 3.10 3.03 -6.75
C GLN A 113 2.33 3.74 -5.65
N LEU A 114 2.40 3.22 -4.43
CA LEU A 114 1.89 3.89 -3.23
C LEU A 114 2.35 5.36 -3.17
N ALA A 115 3.59 5.62 -3.61
CA ALA A 115 4.16 6.96 -3.72
C ALA A 115 3.36 7.89 -4.66
N LEU A 116 2.85 7.39 -5.79
CA LEU A 116 2.04 8.18 -6.71
C LEU A 116 0.70 8.56 -6.07
N ALA A 117 0.04 7.59 -5.42
CA ALA A 117 -1.22 7.84 -4.71
C ALA A 117 -1.04 8.85 -3.57
N VAL A 118 0.01 8.69 -2.77
CA VAL A 118 0.36 9.64 -1.69
C VAL A 118 0.68 11.02 -2.26
N GLY A 119 1.43 11.09 -3.36
CA GLY A 119 1.77 12.35 -4.03
C GLY A 119 0.53 13.10 -4.54
N ILE A 120 -0.43 12.39 -5.13
CA ILE A 120 -1.71 12.98 -5.58
C ILE A 120 -2.49 13.53 -4.38
N VAL A 121 -2.59 12.78 -3.28
CA VAL A 121 -3.31 13.23 -2.07
C VAL A 121 -2.66 14.49 -1.48
N ILE A 122 -1.34 14.50 -1.33
CA ILE A 122 -0.60 15.67 -0.82
C ILE A 122 -0.81 16.87 -1.75
N GLY A 123 -0.70 16.68 -3.07
CA GLY A 123 -0.93 17.73 -4.05
C GLY A 123 -2.31 18.36 -3.95
N VAL A 124 -3.36 17.53 -3.83
CA VAL A 124 -4.75 18.00 -3.65
C VAL A 124 -4.90 18.81 -2.36
N LEU A 125 -4.31 18.34 -1.25
CA LEU A 125 -4.35 19.07 0.03
C LEU A 125 -3.66 20.43 -0.05
N ILE A 126 -2.52 20.53 -0.75
CA ILE A 126 -1.82 21.81 -0.97
C ILE A 126 -2.66 22.76 -1.83
N ILE A 127 -3.32 22.26 -2.88
CA ILE A 127 -4.20 23.09 -3.71
C ILE A 127 -5.39 23.61 -2.90
N LEU A 128 -6.04 22.75 -2.11
CA LEU A 128 -7.19 23.15 -1.28
C LEU A 128 -6.80 24.18 -0.20
N THR A 129 -5.64 24.01 0.42
CA THR A 129 -5.13 24.95 1.44
C THR A 129 -4.72 26.29 0.85
N THR A 130 -4.08 26.30 -0.32
CA THR A 130 -3.73 27.55 -1.02
C THR A 130 -4.98 28.30 -1.49
N PHE A 131 -5.98 27.61 -2.03
CA PHE A 131 -7.23 28.23 -2.48
C PHE A 131 -8.03 28.83 -1.32
N THR A 132 -8.12 28.12 -0.18
CA THR A 132 -8.77 28.65 1.03
C THR A 132 -8.01 29.84 1.63
N CYS A 133 -6.68 29.83 1.58
CA CYS A 133 -5.85 30.95 2.03
C CYS A 133 -6.03 32.19 1.13
N LEU A 134 -6.01 32.01 -0.20
CA LEU A 134 -6.29 33.07 -1.17
C LEU A 134 -7.67 33.68 -0.96
N PHE A 135 -8.71 32.85 -0.77
CA PHE A 135 -10.06 33.33 -0.52
C PHE A 135 -10.16 34.16 0.78
N LYS A 136 -9.46 33.76 1.85
CA LYS A 136 -9.36 34.57 3.09
C LYS A 136 -8.62 35.89 2.87
N LEU A 137 -7.52 35.88 2.12
CA LEU A 137 -6.74 37.09 1.82
C LEU A 137 -7.54 38.07 0.95
N MET A 138 -8.28 37.57 -0.04
CA MET A 138 -9.17 38.39 -0.87
C MET A 138 -10.29 39.02 -0.03
N LYS A 139 -10.95 38.24 0.83
CA LYS A 139 -12.00 38.75 1.73
C LYS A 139 -11.48 39.80 2.73
N ASN A 140 -10.25 39.65 3.24
CA ASN A 140 -9.64 40.64 4.14
C ASN A 140 -9.23 41.92 3.41
N ARG A 141 -8.97 41.87 2.09
CA ARG A 141 -8.53 43.04 1.30
C ARG A 141 -9.67 44.03 1.07
N ASP A 142 -10.89 43.54 0.86
CA ASP A 142 -12.08 44.38 0.64
C ASP A 142 -12.47 45.21 1.88
N VAL A 143 -12.04 44.81 3.07
CA VAL A 143 -12.32 45.54 4.32
C VAL A 143 -11.35 46.73 4.53
N SER A 144 -10.20 46.77 3.85
CA SER A 144 -9.11 47.71 4.16
C SER A 144 -9.08 48.99 3.30
N SER A 145 -9.80 49.06 2.16
CA SER A 145 -9.79 50.27 1.33
C SER A 145 -10.99 51.20 1.61
N SER A 146 -10.91 51.96 2.70
CA SER A 146 -11.62 53.25 2.80
C SER A 146 -10.58 54.34 3.11
N ARG A 147 -10.02 54.96 2.05
CA ARG A 147 -9.23 56.18 2.21
C ARG A 147 -10.19 57.37 2.30
N PRO A 148 -10.08 58.28 3.28
CA PRO A 148 -10.88 59.49 3.32
C PRO A 148 -10.49 60.44 2.16
N PHE A 149 -11.47 61.06 1.53
CA PHE A 149 -11.27 62.11 0.52
C PHE A 149 -10.56 63.32 1.16
N ALA A 150 -9.44 63.75 0.58
CA ALA A 150 -8.80 65.02 0.93
C ALA A 150 -9.50 66.16 0.15
N ARG A 151 -9.95 67.19 0.87
CA ARG A 151 -10.61 68.38 0.33
C ARG A 151 -9.54 69.42 -0.02
N LEU A 152 -9.56 69.96 -1.24
CA LEU A 152 -8.75 71.10 -1.66
C LEU A 152 -9.33 72.37 -1.03
N GLU A 153 -8.51 73.12 -0.29
CA GLU A 153 -8.82 74.49 0.13
C GLU A 153 -8.39 75.44 -0.98
N LEU A 154 -9.31 76.32 -1.39
CA LEU A 154 -9.06 77.38 -2.35
C LEU A 154 -8.71 78.64 -1.55
N GLU A 155 -7.55 79.23 -1.83
CA GLU A 155 -7.22 80.59 -1.36
C GLU A 155 -8.10 81.59 -2.11
N GLU A 156 -8.84 82.42 -1.38
CA GLU A 156 -9.60 83.56 -1.92
C GLU A 156 -8.64 84.75 -2.07
N ASP A 157 -8.43 85.20 -3.30
CA ASP A 157 -7.71 86.44 -3.63
C ASP A 157 -8.62 87.64 -3.29
N ASP A 158 -8.32 88.35 -2.21
CA ASP A 158 -8.94 89.64 -1.87
C ASP A 158 -8.30 90.77 -2.71
N ASP A 159 -8.93 91.06 -3.85
CA ASP A 159 -8.76 92.32 -4.58
C ASP A 159 -9.51 93.45 -3.85
N ASP A 160 -8.80 94.37 -3.19
CA ASP A 160 -9.36 95.68 -2.82
C ASP A 160 -8.31 96.81 -2.92
N VAL A 161 -8.46 97.61 -3.99
CA VAL A 161 -7.81 98.92 -4.23
C VAL A 161 -8.97 99.92 -4.34
N PRO A 162 -8.97 101.11 -3.68
CA PRO A 162 -8.46 102.31 -4.37
C PRO A 162 -8.00 103.56 -3.56
N LEU A 163 -7.05 104.26 -4.20
CA LEU A 163 -6.89 105.70 -4.50
C LEU A 163 -6.71 106.79 -3.40
N LEU A 164 -5.53 107.44 -3.50
CA LEU A 164 -5.19 108.88 -3.44
C LEU A 164 -5.58 109.76 -2.23
N GLU A 165 -4.56 110.22 -1.48
CA GLU A 165 -3.98 111.58 -1.55
C GLU A 165 -2.55 111.58 -0.98
#